data_AF-A0A9X9A313-F1
#
_entry.id   AF-A0A9X9A313-F1
#
_cell.length_a   1.000
_cell.length_b   1.000
_cell.length_c   1.000
_cell.angle_alpha   90.00
_cell.angle_beta   90.00
_cell.angle_gamma   90.00
#
_symmetry.space_group_name_H-M   'P 1'
#
loop_
_entity.id
_entity.type
_entity.pdbx_description
1 polymer ?
#
loop_
_entity_poly.entity_id
_entity_poly.type
_entity_poly.pdbx_seq_one_letter_code
_entity_poly.pdbx_strand_id
1 'polypeptide(L)'
;VFTLEDALKLVVKRGQLMSSLPAGVMLSVPLPEEELIHLINSFEKEYQHTISLAVVNGPACIVSGTEEAIVDFENELKKKRLMCMRVTIEGAAHSHELDSILDEYAFYVSTLTLREPKIPYLSNLTGTWIRPEEATNPVYWVKHMRGTVRFSDGIQELNRDNTSLFIEIGPGNDLSRLTSRLLDYENGNERIFNTVRSVQQDVSDMYFLFSHITRMWVTGISVDWEQFYKDEKRRRIPLPMYSFNKISYKLQGNPYDLGQKLNSKQSKISKNNNISEWFYTPQWKSSTLFEPNHDVNETWIVFVDQEGLGNELVKDLLNKGQRVVTVEPGFAFNKENNDRFIINPEERTDYVKLLDEVQEIYGLPT
;
A
#
# COMPACT_ATOMS: atom_id res chain seq x y z
N VAL A 1 -20.76 -2.84 1.42
CA VAL A 1 -22.06 -2.24 1.78
C VAL A 1 -22.71 -1.54 0.62
N PHE A 2 -22.11 -0.47 0.10
CA PHE A 2 -22.56 0.21 -1.11
C PHE A 2 -21.80 -0.26 -2.35
N THR A 3 -22.36 -0.04 -3.54
CA THR A 3 -21.54 0.05 -4.75
C THR A 3 -20.75 1.37 -4.73
N LEU A 4 -19.71 1.50 -5.55
CA LEU A 4 -18.98 2.76 -5.67
C LEU A 4 -19.91 3.91 -6.09
N GLU A 5 -20.77 3.65 -7.07
CA GLU A 5 -21.71 4.65 -7.57
C GLU A 5 -22.70 5.10 -6.49
N ASP A 6 -23.30 4.17 -5.75
CA ASP A 6 -24.23 4.49 -4.66
C ASP A 6 -23.52 5.24 -3.52
N ALA A 7 -22.29 4.86 -3.19
CA ALA A 7 -21.49 5.54 -2.17
C ALA A 7 -21.21 7.01 -2.55
N LEU A 8 -20.82 7.26 -3.80
CA LEU A 8 -20.58 8.61 -4.31
C LEU A 8 -21.87 9.43 -4.31
N LYS A 9 -22.98 8.87 -4.79
CA LYS A 9 -24.28 9.54 -4.78
C LYS A 9 -24.74 9.87 -3.35
N LEU A 10 -24.53 8.96 -2.40
CA LEU A 10 -24.85 9.18 -0.99
C LEU A 10 -24.02 10.32 -0.38
N VAL A 11 -22.71 10.38 -0.68
CA VAL A 11 -21.84 11.49 -0.22
C VAL A 11 -22.31 12.82 -0.79
N VAL A 12 -22.65 12.88 -2.08
CA VAL A 12 -23.19 14.10 -2.72
C VAL A 12 -24.51 14.51 -2.07
N LYS A 13 -25.44 13.57 -1.89
CA LYS A 13 -26.74 13.86 -1.26
C LYS A 13 -26.58 14.34 0.17
N ARG A 14 -25.69 13.72 0.95
CA ARG A 14 -25.36 14.16 2.32
C ARG A 14 -24.82 15.59 2.31
N GLY A 15 -23.88 15.90 1.42
CA GLY A 15 -23.32 17.25 1.28
C GLY A 15 -24.38 18.29 0.94
N GLN A 16 -25.28 17.99 -0.01
CA GLN A 16 -26.40 18.86 -0.37
C GLN A 16 -27.33 19.14 0.81
N LEU A 17 -27.74 18.10 1.55
CA LEU A 17 -28.60 18.26 2.72
C LEU A 17 -27.91 19.09 3.81
N MET A 18 -26.66 18.78 4.12
CA MET A 18 -25.89 19.53 5.11
C MET A 18 -25.69 21.00 4.71
N SER A 19 -25.50 21.30 3.42
CA SER A 19 -25.37 22.68 2.93
C SER A 19 -26.67 23.50 2.98
N SER A 20 -27.82 22.84 3.15
CA SER A 20 -29.12 23.52 3.27
C SER A 20 -29.42 23.99 4.69
N LEU A 21 -28.66 23.50 5.68
CA LEU A 21 -28.80 23.89 7.07
C LEU A 21 -28.10 25.21 7.37
N PRO A 22 -28.52 25.93 8.43
CA PRO A 22 -27.76 27.06 8.95
C PRO A 22 -26.31 26.67 9.29
N ALA A 23 -25.42 27.65 9.26
CA ALA A 23 -24.06 27.46 9.73
C ALA A 23 -24.07 27.04 11.20
N GLY A 24 -23.15 26.14 11.55
CA GLY A 24 -22.91 25.69 12.91
C GLY A 24 -21.42 25.58 13.16
N VAL A 25 -21.06 25.34 14.42
CA VAL A 25 -19.67 25.34 14.85
C VAL A 25 -19.34 24.01 15.52
N MET A 26 -18.10 23.57 15.32
CA MET A 26 -17.52 22.46 16.05
C MET A 26 -16.32 22.92 16.87
N LEU A 27 -16.23 22.46 18.12
CA LEU A 27 -15.24 22.88 19.09
C LEU A 27 -14.52 21.67 19.68
N SER A 28 -13.20 21.61 19.50
CA SER A 28 -12.34 20.63 20.15
C SER A 28 -12.07 21.04 21.59
N VAL A 29 -12.38 20.14 22.52
CA VAL A 29 -12.22 20.31 23.97
C VAL A 29 -11.25 19.26 24.49
N PRO A 30 -10.17 19.65 25.21
CA PRO A 30 -9.16 18.72 25.71
C PRO A 30 -9.62 18.04 27.01
N LEU A 31 -10.79 17.39 26.96
CA LEU A 31 -11.35 16.60 28.05
C LEU A 31 -11.78 15.22 27.55
N PRO A 32 -11.69 14.18 28.41
CA PRO A 32 -12.29 12.88 28.13
C PRO A 32 -13.82 12.98 28.14
N GLU A 33 -14.47 12.00 27.52
CA GLU A 33 -15.94 11.96 27.34
C GLU A 33 -16.70 12.12 28.66
N GLU A 34 -16.32 11.38 29.70
CA GLU A 34 -17.04 11.37 30.99
C GLU A 34 -17.10 12.78 31.61
N GLU A 35 -15.96 13.45 31.70
CA GLU A 35 -15.87 14.82 32.24
C GLU A 35 -16.63 15.83 31.38
N LEU A 36 -16.52 15.69 30.05
CA LEU A 36 -17.18 16.59 29.11
C LEU A 36 -18.71 16.43 29.14
N ILE A 37 -19.25 15.21 29.27
CA ILE A 37 -20.68 14.98 29.40
C ILE A 37 -21.24 15.68 30.64
N HIS A 38 -20.53 15.60 31.78
CA HIS A 38 -20.94 16.32 32.99
C HIS A 38 -20.99 17.84 32.77
N LEU A 39 -20.04 18.38 32.02
CA LEU A 39 -19.99 19.79 31.70
C LEU A 39 -21.12 20.20 30.74
N ILE A 40 -21.37 19.44 29.68
CA ILE A 40 -22.48 19.67 28.74
C ILE A 40 -23.80 19.68 29.50
N ASN A 41 -24.07 18.65 30.31
CA ASN A 41 -25.31 18.56 31.08
C ASN A 41 -25.51 19.73 32.06
N SER A 42 -24.42 20.31 32.58
CA SER A 42 -24.49 21.48 33.47
C SER A 42 -24.77 22.75 32.67
N PHE A 43 -24.11 22.89 31.51
CA PHE A 43 -24.29 23.99 30.57
C PHE A 43 -25.73 24.05 30.04
N GLU A 44 -26.29 22.95 29.54
CA GLU A 44 -27.63 22.92 28.95
C GLU A 44 -28.72 23.34 29.96
N LYS A 45 -28.52 23.03 31.25
CA LYS A 45 -29.42 23.45 32.34
C LYS A 45 -29.35 24.95 32.63
N GLU A 46 -28.17 25.55 32.52
CA GLU A 46 -27.95 26.96 32.84
C GLU A 46 -28.34 27.87 31.67
N TYR A 47 -27.95 27.51 30.45
CA TYR A 47 -28.06 28.38 29.27
C TYR A 47 -29.28 28.07 28.38
N GLN A 48 -30.01 26.97 28.62
CA GLN A 48 -31.13 26.52 27.78
C GLN A 48 -30.76 26.34 26.29
N HIS A 49 -29.47 26.22 25.99
CA HIS A 49 -28.91 25.89 24.70
C HIS A 49 -28.50 24.42 24.68
N THR A 50 -28.66 23.76 23.53
CA THR A 50 -28.28 22.37 23.33
C THR A 50 -26.93 22.26 22.64
N ILE A 51 -26.10 21.31 23.08
CA ILE A 51 -24.80 21.01 22.47
C ILE A 51 -24.65 19.50 22.36
N SER A 52 -24.24 19.02 21.20
CA SER A 52 -24.02 17.59 20.99
C SER A 52 -22.55 17.22 21.11
N LEU A 53 -22.27 16.08 21.75
CA LEU A 53 -20.97 15.43 21.67
C LEU A 53 -20.83 14.80 20.28
N ALA A 54 -19.97 15.39 19.44
CA ALA A 54 -19.82 15.03 18.04
C ALA A 54 -18.83 13.89 17.84
N VAL A 55 -17.68 13.95 18.50
CA VAL A 55 -16.57 13.01 18.31
C VAL A 55 -15.85 12.75 19.64
N VAL A 56 -15.53 11.48 19.91
CA VAL A 56 -14.67 11.05 21.01
C VAL A 56 -13.34 10.56 20.42
N ASN A 57 -12.27 11.33 20.63
CA ASN A 57 -10.92 11.02 20.15
C ASN A 57 -9.99 10.55 21.29
N GLY A 58 -10.56 10.15 22.44
CA GLY A 58 -9.85 9.70 23.64
C GLY A 58 -9.65 10.84 24.65
N PRO A 59 -8.43 11.36 24.85
CA PRO A 59 -8.17 12.42 25.84
C PRO A 59 -8.74 13.79 25.43
N ALA A 60 -9.28 13.90 24.21
CA ALA A 60 -9.96 15.09 23.73
C ALA A 60 -11.22 14.67 22.96
N CYS A 61 -12.24 15.52 23.02
CA CYS A 61 -13.51 15.32 22.36
C CYS A 61 -13.88 16.56 21.54
N ILE A 62 -14.83 16.42 20.63
CA ILE A 62 -15.36 17.53 19.83
C ILE A 62 -16.85 17.66 20.13
N VAL A 63 -17.28 18.87 20.41
CA VAL A 63 -18.71 19.22 20.53
C VAL A 63 -19.17 20.00 19.31
N SER A 64 -20.47 19.98 19.03
CA SER A 64 -21.08 20.68 17.91
C SER A 64 -22.46 21.25 18.27
N GLY A 65 -22.78 22.41 17.68
CA GLY A 65 -24.05 23.11 17.89
C GLY A 65 -24.10 24.43 17.11
N THR A 66 -25.10 25.27 17.42
CA THR A 66 -25.21 26.62 16.85
C THR A 66 -24.03 27.51 17.28
N GLU A 67 -23.80 28.59 16.55
CA GLU A 67 -22.76 29.57 16.90
C GLU A 67 -22.99 30.14 18.31
N GLU A 68 -24.22 30.50 18.65
CA GLU A 68 -24.57 31.08 19.95
C GLU A 68 -24.27 30.10 21.09
N ALA A 69 -24.72 28.85 20.95
CA ALA A 69 -24.49 27.80 21.95
C ALA A 69 -22.99 27.55 22.16
N ILE A 70 -22.22 27.47 21.08
CA ILE A 70 -20.77 27.23 21.15
C ILE A 70 -20.04 28.43 21.76
N VAL A 71 -20.43 29.68 21.45
CA VAL A 71 -19.84 30.87 22.07
C VAL A 71 -20.04 30.88 23.59
N ASP A 72 -21.24 30.56 24.06
CA ASP A 72 -21.53 30.49 25.49
C ASP A 72 -20.75 29.35 26.16
N PHE A 73 -20.64 28.21 25.50
CA PHE A 73 -19.86 27.09 26.00
C PHE A 73 -18.35 27.37 26.03
N GLU A 74 -17.82 28.06 25.02
CA GLU A 74 -16.44 28.54 25.02
C GLU A 74 -16.18 29.47 26.21
N ASN A 75 -17.13 30.35 26.56
CA ASN A 75 -17.01 31.23 27.72
C ASN A 75 -17.00 30.44 29.03
N GLU A 76 -17.83 29.40 29.15
CA GLU A 76 -17.84 28.52 30.31
C GLU A 76 -16.54 27.72 30.45
N LEU A 77 -16.02 27.20 29.34
CA LEU A 77 -14.71 26.54 29.28
C LEU A 77 -13.56 27.48 29.66
N LYS A 78 -13.61 28.74 29.20
CA LYS A 78 -12.62 29.78 29.56
C LYS A 78 -12.63 30.08 31.06
N LYS A 79 -13.81 30.16 31.71
CA LYS A 79 -13.90 30.32 33.19
C LYS A 79 -13.18 29.17 33.91
N LYS A 80 -13.23 27.96 33.35
CA LYS A 80 -12.55 26.75 33.85
C LYS A 80 -11.09 26.63 33.38
N ARG A 81 -10.55 27.64 32.67
CA ARG A 81 -9.18 27.70 32.13
C ARG A 81 -8.85 26.56 31.16
N LEU A 82 -9.83 26.07 30.43
CA LEU A 82 -9.66 25.06 29.39
C LEU A 82 -9.41 25.75 28.04
N MET A 83 -8.29 25.42 27.39
CA MET A 83 -7.99 25.91 26.04
C MET A 83 -8.64 25.02 24.99
N CYS A 84 -9.73 25.51 24.40
CA CYS A 84 -10.44 24.87 23.30
C CYS A 84 -10.01 25.43 21.94
N MET A 85 -10.26 24.67 20.88
CA MET A 85 -9.93 25.05 19.51
C MET A 85 -11.14 24.83 18.60
N ARG A 86 -11.58 25.87 17.88
CA ARG A 86 -12.61 25.73 16.85
C ARG A 86 -12.07 24.91 15.68
N VAL A 87 -12.87 23.97 15.19
CA VAL A 87 -12.52 23.12 14.05
C VAL A 87 -12.87 23.87 12.76
N THR A 88 -11.96 23.88 11.79
CA THR A 88 -12.12 24.56 10.50
C THR A 88 -13.05 23.78 9.57
N ILE A 89 -14.32 23.67 9.94
CA ILE A 89 -15.39 23.12 9.12
C ILE A 89 -16.63 24.00 9.25
N GLU A 90 -17.38 24.11 8.17
CA GLU A 90 -18.68 24.77 8.18
C GLU A 90 -19.76 23.76 8.56
N GLY A 91 -20.50 24.04 9.63
CA GLY A 91 -21.65 23.25 10.07
C GLY A 91 -21.44 22.50 11.38
N ALA A 92 -22.56 22.09 11.99
CA ALA A 92 -22.60 21.32 13.23
C ALA A 92 -22.86 19.83 12.93
N ALA A 93 -21.86 19.13 12.39
CA ALA A 93 -21.99 17.70 12.11
C ALA A 93 -22.16 16.89 13.41
N HIS A 94 -22.81 15.72 13.31
CA HIS A 94 -23.06 14.82 14.45
C HIS A 94 -23.81 15.52 15.60
N SER A 95 -24.78 16.39 15.26
CA SER A 95 -25.52 17.22 16.22
C SER A 95 -27.02 17.25 15.94
N HIS A 96 -27.79 17.79 16.90
CA HIS A 96 -29.24 18.01 16.78
C HIS A 96 -29.61 18.96 15.63
N GLU A 97 -28.67 19.79 15.17
CA GLU A 97 -28.87 20.64 13.99
C GLU A 97 -29.19 19.81 12.72
N LEU A 98 -28.82 18.53 12.71
CA LEU A 98 -29.12 17.63 11.59
C LEU A 98 -30.55 17.10 11.60
N ASP A 99 -31.30 17.23 12.70
CA ASP A 99 -32.58 16.52 12.91
C ASP A 99 -33.61 16.84 11.80
N SER A 100 -33.62 18.07 11.30
CA SER A 100 -34.56 18.52 10.24
C SER A 100 -34.34 17.86 8.87
N ILE A 101 -33.15 17.33 8.60
CA ILE A 101 -32.81 16.68 7.32
C ILE A 101 -32.75 15.14 7.42
N LEU A 102 -32.92 14.57 8.62
CA LEU A 102 -32.76 13.12 8.83
C LEU A 102 -33.83 12.30 8.10
N ASP A 103 -35.07 12.78 8.01
CA ASP A 103 -36.14 12.08 7.31
C ASP A 103 -35.88 11.99 5.80
N GLU A 104 -35.41 13.09 5.20
CA GLU A 104 -35.04 13.10 3.77
C GLU A 104 -33.82 12.21 3.52
N TYR A 105 -32.83 12.23 4.41
CA TYR A 105 -31.68 11.34 4.33
C TYR A 105 -32.09 9.86 4.49
N ALA A 106 -32.99 9.55 5.43
CA ALA A 106 -33.51 8.21 5.65
C ALA A 106 -34.23 7.67 4.42
N PHE A 107 -35.11 8.48 3.82
CA PHE A 107 -35.78 8.15 2.59
C PHE A 107 -34.76 7.84 1.49
N TYR A 108 -33.77 8.70 1.29
CA TYR A 108 -32.75 8.48 0.27
C TYR A 108 -31.97 7.17 0.47
N VAL A 109 -31.49 6.90 1.69
CA VAL A 109 -30.76 5.66 2.00
C VAL A 109 -31.65 4.43 1.76
N SER A 110 -32.94 4.51 2.05
CA SER A 110 -33.89 3.39 1.82
C SER A 110 -34.06 3.01 0.34
N THR A 111 -33.73 3.93 -0.58
CA THR A 111 -33.74 3.64 -2.03
C THR A 111 -32.51 2.88 -2.51
N LEU A 112 -31.44 2.82 -1.70
CA LEU A 112 -30.18 2.19 -2.05
C LEU A 112 -30.19 0.69 -1.71
N THR A 113 -29.51 -0.10 -2.53
CA THR A 113 -29.31 -1.53 -2.22
C THR A 113 -28.10 -1.72 -1.29
N LEU A 114 -28.38 -1.86 0.00
CA LEU A 114 -27.36 -2.16 1.01
C LEU A 114 -27.01 -3.65 0.99
N ARG A 115 -25.71 -3.96 1.08
CA ARG A 115 -25.18 -5.33 1.06
C ARG A 115 -24.33 -5.59 2.30
N GLU A 116 -24.28 -6.85 2.72
CA GLU A 116 -23.41 -7.26 3.82
C GLU A 116 -21.93 -6.93 3.52
N PRO A 117 -21.15 -6.53 4.54
CA PRO A 117 -19.73 -6.26 4.38
C PRO A 117 -18.96 -7.57 4.15
N LYS A 118 -18.18 -7.63 3.07
CA LYS A 118 -17.25 -8.74 2.80
C LYS A 118 -15.93 -8.61 3.58
N ILE A 119 -15.57 -7.38 3.91
CA ILE A 119 -14.40 -7.04 4.73
C ILE A 119 -14.97 -6.47 6.04
N PRO A 120 -14.68 -7.07 7.20
CA PRO A 120 -15.10 -6.54 8.49
C PRO A 120 -14.58 -5.11 8.70
N TYR A 121 -15.40 -4.25 9.29
CA TYR A 121 -15.00 -2.88 9.65
C TYR A 121 -15.65 -2.46 10.97
N LEU A 122 -15.06 -1.46 11.62
CA LEU A 122 -15.59 -0.91 12.86
C LEU A 122 -16.58 0.21 12.58
N SER A 123 -17.68 0.16 13.31
CA SER A 123 -18.69 1.21 13.29
C SER A 123 -18.22 2.41 14.10
N ASN A 124 -18.14 3.58 13.47
CA ASN A 124 -17.92 4.84 14.16
C ASN A 124 -19.06 5.21 15.13
N LEU A 125 -20.25 4.60 14.99
CA LEU A 125 -21.37 4.88 15.88
C LEU A 125 -21.25 4.08 17.19
N THR A 126 -20.83 2.81 17.11
CA THR A 126 -20.79 1.91 18.27
C THR A 126 -19.39 1.74 18.87
N GLY A 127 -18.34 2.10 18.14
CA GLY A 127 -16.94 1.92 18.57
C GLY A 127 -16.45 0.47 18.47
N THR A 128 -17.23 -0.44 17.86
CA THR A 128 -16.86 -1.86 17.72
C THR A 128 -17.23 -2.41 16.35
N TRP A 129 -16.99 -3.69 16.11
CA TRP A 129 -17.29 -4.39 14.85
C TRP A 129 -18.77 -4.25 14.49
N ILE A 130 -19.04 -3.76 13.28
CA ILE A 130 -20.41 -3.65 12.80
C ILE A 130 -21.00 -5.03 12.49
N ARG A 131 -22.28 -5.23 12.80
CA ARG A 131 -23.01 -6.45 12.40
C ARG A 131 -23.58 -6.31 10.99
N PRO A 132 -23.71 -7.42 10.23
CA PRO A 132 -24.32 -7.38 8.89
C PRO A 132 -25.71 -6.73 8.87
N GLU A 133 -26.52 -6.96 9.91
CA GLU A 133 -27.88 -6.42 10.03
C GLU A 133 -27.86 -4.91 10.29
N GLU A 134 -26.83 -4.39 10.96
CA GLU A 134 -26.65 -2.95 11.15
C GLU A 134 -26.20 -2.29 9.84
N ALA A 135 -25.23 -2.89 9.15
CA ALA A 135 -24.70 -2.38 7.88
C ALA A 135 -25.78 -2.30 6.78
N THR A 136 -26.73 -3.24 6.80
CA THR A 136 -27.82 -3.36 5.82
C THR A 136 -29.12 -2.65 6.25
N ASN A 137 -29.11 -1.92 7.37
CA ASN A 137 -30.26 -1.20 7.87
C ASN A 137 -30.14 0.33 7.60
N PRO A 138 -31.05 0.94 6.82
CA PRO A 138 -31.06 2.40 6.61
C PRO A 138 -31.08 3.23 7.90
N VAL A 139 -31.75 2.75 8.95
CA VAL A 139 -31.83 3.44 10.25
C VAL A 139 -30.45 3.57 10.90
N TYR A 140 -29.55 2.62 10.69
CA TYR A 140 -28.17 2.73 11.17
C TYR A 140 -27.45 3.93 10.54
N TRP A 141 -27.63 4.16 9.23
CA TRP A 141 -26.96 5.25 8.52
C TRP A 141 -27.46 6.63 8.96
N VAL A 142 -28.76 6.75 9.27
CA VAL A 142 -29.34 7.95 9.87
C VAL A 142 -28.75 8.21 11.26
N LYS A 143 -28.69 7.17 12.10
CA LYS A 143 -28.06 7.25 13.43
C LYS A 143 -26.58 7.58 13.33
N HIS A 144 -25.86 7.06 12.34
CA HIS A 144 -24.45 7.36 12.11
C HIS A 144 -24.22 8.82 11.70
N MET A 145 -25.11 9.41 10.90
CA MET A 145 -25.04 10.82 10.53
C MET A 145 -25.26 11.75 11.73
N ARG A 146 -26.19 11.38 12.62
CA ARG A 146 -26.60 12.18 13.78
C ARG A 146 -25.76 11.95 15.04
N GLY A 147 -25.30 10.72 15.25
CA GLY A 147 -24.69 10.26 16.50
C GLY A 147 -23.20 10.55 16.60
N THR A 148 -22.68 10.42 17.81
CA THR A 148 -21.27 10.63 18.16
C THR A 148 -20.35 9.64 17.44
N VAL A 149 -19.25 10.14 16.90
CA VAL A 149 -18.16 9.34 16.32
C VAL A 149 -17.24 8.83 17.42
N ARG A 150 -17.23 7.52 17.65
CA ARG A 150 -16.44 6.82 18.67
C ARG A 150 -15.07 6.38 18.12
N PHE A 151 -14.25 7.35 17.72
CA PHE A 151 -12.97 7.09 17.07
C PHE A 151 -11.98 6.39 18.00
N SER A 152 -11.83 6.86 19.24
CA SER A 152 -10.89 6.23 20.20
C SER A 152 -11.22 4.78 20.47
N ASP A 153 -12.51 4.48 20.63
CA ASP A 153 -12.98 3.14 20.95
C ASP A 153 -12.66 2.19 19.79
N GLY A 154 -12.85 2.67 18.55
CA GLY A 154 -12.47 1.92 17.36
C GLY A 154 -10.96 1.65 17.25
N ILE A 155 -10.11 2.63 17.57
CA ILE A 155 -8.65 2.43 17.58
C ILE A 155 -8.23 1.46 18.69
N GLN A 156 -8.82 1.56 19.88
CA GLN A 156 -8.55 0.64 20.99
C GLN A 156 -8.97 -0.79 20.65
N GLU A 157 -10.14 -0.97 20.05
CA GLU A 157 -10.63 -2.26 19.57
C GLU A 157 -9.66 -2.88 18.54
N LEU A 158 -9.17 -2.08 17.58
CA LEU A 158 -8.18 -2.53 16.60
C LEU A 158 -6.80 -2.82 17.21
N ASN A 159 -6.45 -2.18 18.33
CA ASN A 159 -5.13 -2.31 18.94
C ASN A 159 -5.06 -3.39 20.05
N ARG A 160 -6.11 -4.16 20.29
CA ARG A 160 -6.15 -5.14 21.41
C ARG A 160 -4.95 -6.10 21.45
N ASP A 161 -4.49 -6.56 20.30
CA ASP A 161 -3.37 -7.52 20.20
C ASP A 161 -2.00 -6.83 20.02
N ASN A 162 -1.96 -5.49 19.98
CA ASN A 162 -0.75 -4.67 19.79
C ASN A 162 0.08 -4.96 18.52
N THR A 163 -0.51 -5.65 17.53
CA THR A 163 0.16 -6.04 16.26
C THR A 163 -0.36 -5.28 15.04
N SER A 164 -1.47 -4.55 15.17
CA SER A 164 -2.13 -3.88 14.05
C SER A 164 -1.27 -2.77 13.44
N LEU A 165 -1.31 -2.65 12.12
CA LEU A 165 -0.75 -1.54 11.35
C LEU A 165 -1.90 -0.65 10.87
N PHE A 166 -1.72 0.66 10.96
CA PHE A 166 -2.70 1.67 10.62
C PHE A 166 -2.26 2.40 9.35
N ILE A 167 -3.13 2.39 8.35
CA ILE A 167 -2.89 3.05 7.06
C ILE A 167 -4.00 4.07 6.84
N GLU A 168 -3.66 5.35 6.88
CA GLU A 168 -4.57 6.46 6.61
C GLU A 168 -4.67 6.69 5.10
N ILE A 169 -5.89 6.56 4.57
CA ILE A 169 -6.22 6.80 3.17
C ILE A 169 -6.96 8.13 3.08
N GLY A 170 -6.22 9.19 2.80
CA GLY A 170 -6.75 10.55 2.73
C GLY A 170 -5.63 11.57 2.78
N PRO A 171 -5.89 12.82 2.34
CA PRO A 171 -4.88 13.87 2.32
C PRO A 171 -4.47 14.26 3.74
N GLY A 172 -3.17 14.40 3.97
CA GLY A 172 -2.63 14.82 5.27
C GLY A 172 -2.34 13.65 6.20
N ASN A 173 -2.39 13.91 7.51
CA ASN A 173 -2.03 12.93 8.54
C ASN A 173 -2.83 13.10 9.85
N ASP A 174 -4.05 13.62 9.77
CA ASP A 174 -4.84 13.97 10.95
C ASP A 174 -5.23 12.73 11.75
N LEU A 175 -5.72 11.68 11.09
CA LEU A 175 -6.07 10.42 11.77
C LEU A 175 -4.83 9.70 12.28
N SER A 176 -3.70 9.78 11.56
CA SER A 176 -2.42 9.25 12.01
C SER A 176 -1.97 9.89 13.32
N ARG A 177 -2.10 11.22 13.45
CA ARG A 177 -1.74 11.97 14.67
C ARG A 177 -2.70 11.70 15.83
N LEU A 178 -3.99 11.52 15.56
CA LEU A 178 -4.95 11.13 16.59
C LEU A 178 -4.67 9.70 17.08
N THR A 179 -4.45 8.78 16.15
CA THR A 179 -4.09 7.38 16.45
C THR A 179 -2.81 7.31 17.28
N SER A 180 -1.76 8.06 16.92
CA SER A 180 -0.49 8.04 17.64
C SER A 180 -0.59 8.48 19.11
N ARG A 181 -1.63 9.25 19.47
CA ARG A 181 -1.88 9.65 20.87
C ARG A 181 -2.59 8.57 21.69
N LEU A 182 -3.22 7.61 21.02
CA LEU A 182 -3.97 6.51 21.63
C LEU A 182 -3.15 5.23 21.75
N LEU A 183 -2.04 5.14 21.01
CA LEU A 183 -1.15 3.97 21.02
C LEU A 183 0.06 4.24 21.93
N ASP A 184 0.33 3.33 22.84
CA ASP A 184 1.57 3.34 23.62
C ASP A 184 2.75 2.98 22.70
N TYR A 185 3.77 3.85 22.68
CA TYR A 185 4.96 3.70 21.84
C TYR A 185 5.95 2.71 22.48
N GLU A 186 5.52 1.47 22.73
CA GLU A 186 6.33 0.55 23.54
C GLU A 186 7.51 -0.09 22.81
N ASN A 187 7.62 -0.05 21.47
CA ASN A 187 8.60 -0.91 20.79
C ASN A 187 9.26 -0.36 19.50
N GLY A 188 9.35 0.95 19.32
CA GLY A 188 10.17 1.57 18.24
C GLY A 188 9.79 1.22 16.79
N ASN A 189 8.84 0.30 16.57
CA ASN A 189 8.36 -0.11 15.28
C ASN A 189 7.30 0.88 14.81
N GLU A 190 7.54 1.46 13.65
CA GLU A 190 6.57 2.33 12.99
C GLU A 190 5.32 1.52 12.61
N ARG A 191 4.14 1.95 13.10
CA ARG A 191 2.87 1.24 12.88
C ARG A 191 1.80 2.09 12.22
N ILE A 192 2.05 3.37 11.97
CA ILE A 192 1.06 4.31 11.45
C ILE A 192 1.65 4.96 10.21
N PHE A 193 0.92 4.90 9.11
CA PHE A 193 1.35 5.40 7.81
C PHE A 193 0.20 6.14 7.15
N ASN A 194 0.48 7.20 6.40
CA ASN A 194 -0.48 7.88 5.55
C ASN A 194 -0.07 7.78 4.09
N THR A 195 -1.04 7.71 3.18
CA THR A 195 -0.77 7.42 1.75
C THR A 195 -0.88 8.64 0.84
N VAL A 196 -1.49 9.73 1.29
CA VAL A 196 -1.65 10.97 0.51
C VAL A 196 -1.06 12.12 1.29
N ARG A 197 -0.18 12.89 0.64
CA ARG A 197 0.46 14.05 1.27
C ARG A 197 -0.57 15.12 1.61
N SER A 198 -0.20 16.02 2.51
CA SER A 198 -0.94 17.25 2.69
C SER A 198 -0.68 18.23 1.55
N VAL A 199 -1.65 19.09 1.23
CA VAL A 199 -1.51 20.11 0.18
C VAL A 199 -0.36 21.08 0.48
N GLN A 200 -0.04 21.32 1.75
CA GLN A 200 1.06 22.20 2.16
C GLN A 200 2.45 21.56 2.00
N GLN A 201 2.55 20.28 1.67
CA GLN A 201 3.83 19.60 1.44
C GLN A 201 4.23 19.72 -0.02
N ASP A 202 5.39 20.32 -0.27
CA ASP A 202 5.98 20.46 -1.60
C ASP A 202 6.81 19.21 -1.96
N VAL A 203 6.11 18.15 -2.34
CA VAL A 203 6.70 16.86 -2.74
C VAL A 203 5.82 16.17 -3.78
N SER A 204 6.43 15.40 -4.68
CA SER A 204 5.68 14.59 -5.65
C SER A 204 4.79 13.57 -4.96
N ASP A 205 3.53 13.45 -5.40
CA ASP A 205 2.57 12.47 -4.89
C ASP A 205 3.09 11.03 -5.02
N MET A 206 3.72 10.72 -6.15
CA MET A 206 4.29 9.39 -6.41
C MET A 206 5.47 9.10 -5.49
N TYR A 207 6.36 10.07 -5.28
CA TYR A 207 7.47 9.93 -4.34
C TYR A 207 6.95 9.74 -2.91
N PHE A 208 5.95 10.53 -2.51
CA PHE A 208 5.32 10.41 -1.20
C PHE A 208 4.72 9.02 -0.99
N LEU A 209 3.90 8.55 -1.94
CA LEU A 209 3.28 7.23 -1.87
C LEU A 209 4.32 6.12 -1.83
N PHE A 210 5.31 6.13 -2.73
CA PHE A 210 6.33 5.07 -2.79
C PHE A 210 7.25 5.06 -1.58
N SER A 211 7.59 6.22 -1.02
CA SER A 211 8.36 6.27 0.24
C SER A 211 7.57 5.64 1.39
N HIS A 212 6.26 5.84 1.48
CA HIS A 212 5.42 5.23 2.52
C HIS A 212 5.19 3.73 2.29
N ILE A 213 4.98 3.29 1.04
CA ILE A 213 4.94 1.86 0.69
C ILE A 213 6.28 1.19 1.03
N THR A 214 7.41 1.85 0.79
CA THR A 214 8.74 1.32 1.15
C THR A 214 8.87 1.16 2.66
N ARG A 215 8.42 2.15 3.45
CA ARG A 215 8.43 2.05 4.92
C ARG A 215 7.57 0.90 5.42
N MET A 216 6.37 0.73 4.87
CA MET A 216 5.49 -0.42 5.13
C MET A 216 6.17 -1.76 4.78
N TRP A 217 6.86 -1.83 3.64
CA TRP A 217 7.57 -3.03 3.22
C TRP A 217 8.72 -3.37 4.18
N VAL A 218 9.47 -2.37 4.65
CA VAL A 218 10.54 -2.54 5.65
C VAL A 218 9.99 -3.00 7.01
N THR A 219 8.74 -2.64 7.37
CA THR A 219 8.08 -3.15 8.58
C THR A 219 7.48 -4.54 8.43
N GLY A 220 7.66 -5.18 7.26
CA GLY A 220 7.29 -6.58 7.02
C GLY A 220 5.99 -6.78 6.25
N ILE A 221 5.34 -5.70 5.77
CA ILE A 221 4.18 -5.84 4.87
C ILE A 221 4.66 -6.44 3.53
N SER A 222 4.04 -7.54 3.12
CA SER A 222 4.25 -8.12 1.80
C SER A 222 3.55 -7.28 0.74
N VAL A 223 4.32 -6.77 -0.22
CA VAL A 223 3.77 -6.09 -1.41
C VAL A 223 3.66 -7.10 -2.54
N ASP A 224 2.49 -7.18 -3.16
CA ASP A 224 2.29 -7.94 -4.39
C ASP A 224 2.83 -7.13 -5.58
N TRP A 225 4.10 -7.37 -5.91
CA TRP A 225 4.77 -6.69 -7.02
C TRP A 225 4.24 -7.11 -8.40
N GLU A 226 3.64 -8.30 -8.53
CA GLU A 226 3.03 -8.74 -9.79
C GLU A 226 1.77 -7.91 -10.07
N GLN A 227 0.91 -7.75 -9.06
CA GLN A 227 -0.27 -6.90 -9.16
C GLN A 227 0.10 -5.43 -9.36
N PHE A 228 1.16 -4.95 -8.71
CA PHE A 228 1.64 -3.57 -8.84
C PHE A 228 2.04 -3.23 -10.29
N TYR A 229 2.71 -4.16 -10.97
CA TYR A 229 3.18 -3.98 -12.35
C TYR A 229 2.25 -4.58 -13.43
N LYS A 230 1.02 -4.98 -13.07
CA LYS A 230 0.12 -5.75 -13.96
C LYS A 230 -0.17 -5.06 -15.31
N ASP A 231 -0.25 -3.73 -15.32
CA ASP A 231 -0.61 -2.92 -16.50
C ASP A 231 0.64 -2.42 -17.26
N GLU A 232 1.83 -2.89 -16.87
CA GLU A 232 3.10 -2.45 -17.41
C GLU A 232 3.87 -3.59 -18.08
N LYS A 233 4.51 -3.29 -19.20
CA LYS A 233 5.47 -4.21 -19.85
C LYS A 233 6.87 -3.92 -19.32
N ARG A 234 7.35 -4.75 -18.39
CA ARG A 234 8.70 -4.64 -17.80
C ARG A 234 9.62 -5.75 -18.32
N ARG A 235 10.91 -5.45 -18.47
CA ARG A 235 11.95 -6.42 -18.85
C ARG A 235 12.83 -6.73 -17.64
N ARG A 236 13.20 -8.00 -17.46
CA ARG A 236 14.15 -8.40 -16.41
C ARG A 236 15.55 -7.95 -16.83
N ILE A 237 16.26 -7.31 -15.91
CA ILE A 237 17.65 -6.90 -16.09
C ILE A 237 18.56 -7.68 -15.12
N PRO A 238 19.79 -8.03 -15.50
CA PRO A 238 20.74 -8.64 -14.58
C PRO A 238 21.13 -7.61 -13.51
N LEU A 239 20.95 -7.97 -12.23
CA LEU A 239 21.38 -7.20 -11.08
C LEU A 239 22.48 -7.95 -10.34
N PRO A 240 23.32 -7.27 -9.52
CA PRO A 240 24.27 -7.95 -8.65
C PRO A 240 23.60 -9.07 -7.85
N MET A 241 24.23 -10.24 -7.81
CA MET A 241 23.75 -11.37 -7.03
C MET A 241 23.84 -11.07 -5.53
N TYR A 242 23.12 -11.88 -4.73
CA TYR A 242 23.15 -11.78 -3.27
C TYR A 242 24.60 -11.78 -2.73
N SER A 243 24.95 -10.74 -1.98
CA SER A 243 26.26 -10.62 -1.36
C SER A 243 26.31 -11.48 -0.10
N PHE A 244 26.71 -12.74 -0.24
CA PHE A 244 26.84 -13.64 0.90
C PHE A 244 27.85 -13.10 1.92
N ASN A 245 27.45 -13.09 3.20
CA ASN A 245 28.39 -12.84 4.29
C ASN A 245 29.35 -14.03 4.42
N LYS A 246 30.57 -13.87 3.91
CA LYS A 246 31.55 -14.96 3.79
C LYS A 246 32.14 -15.27 5.15
N ILE A 247 31.63 -16.34 5.78
CA ILE A 247 32.20 -16.92 7.00
C ILE A 247 32.95 -18.19 6.60
N SER A 248 34.22 -18.29 6.99
CA SER A 248 35.00 -19.51 6.78
C SER A 248 34.66 -20.52 7.86
N TYR A 249 33.97 -21.59 7.47
CA TYR A 249 33.76 -22.75 8.34
C TYR A 249 34.93 -23.72 8.16
N LYS A 250 35.97 -23.55 8.98
CA LYS A 250 37.07 -24.52 9.04
C LYS A 250 36.57 -25.78 9.74
N LEU A 251 36.69 -26.91 9.07
CA LEU A 251 36.52 -28.21 9.71
C LEU A 251 37.65 -28.39 10.74
N GLN A 252 37.30 -28.47 12.03
CA GLN A 252 38.24 -28.90 13.05
C GLN A 252 38.33 -30.42 13.05
N GLY A 253 39.42 -30.94 12.49
CA GLY A 253 39.68 -32.37 12.37
C GLY A 253 39.88 -32.79 10.93
N ASN A 254 40.48 -33.97 10.75
CA ASN A 254 40.59 -34.58 9.45
C ASN A 254 39.18 -35.03 9.00
N PRO A 255 38.65 -34.58 7.85
CA PRO A 255 37.35 -35.04 7.34
C PRO A 255 37.28 -36.57 7.18
N TYR A 256 38.44 -37.24 7.10
CA TYR A 256 38.55 -38.70 7.06
C TYR A 256 38.46 -39.38 8.45
N ASP A 257 38.59 -38.65 9.56
CA ASP A 257 38.43 -39.19 10.94
C ASP A 257 36.96 -39.27 11.39
N LEU A 258 36.06 -38.51 10.73
CA LEU A 258 34.62 -38.53 11.03
C LEU A 258 34.00 -39.92 10.80
N GLY A 259 34.52 -40.69 9.85
CA GLY A 259 34.10 -42.07 9.58
C GLY A 259 34.50 -43.06 10.68
N GLN A 260 35.55 -42.79 11.47
CA GLN A 260 36.02 -43.70 12.52
C GLN A 260 35.25 -43.54 13.85
N LYS A 261 34.76 -42.34 14.16
CA LYS A 261 33.99 -42.08 15.39
C LYS A 261 32.52 -42.49 15.34
N LEU A 262 31.93 -42.62 14.15
CA LEU A 262 30.54 -43.09 13.98
C LEU A 262 30.37 -44.59 14.30
N ASN A 263 31.45 -45.37 14.38
CA ASN A 263 31.40 -46.80 14.66
C ASN A 263 31.36 -47.19 16.15
N SER A 264 31.37 -46.24 17.11
CA SER A 264 31.43 -46.58 18.55
C SER A 264 30.17 -46.27 19.37
N LYS A 265 29.10 -45.75 18.78
CA LYS A 265 27.79 -45.68 19.43
C LYS A 265 26.68 -46.01 18.43
N GLN A 266 26.32 -47.29 18.35
CA GLN A 266 25.01 -47.71 17.85
C GLN A 266 23.93 -47.22 18.81
N SER A 267 23.50 -45.95 18.69
CA SER A 267 22.13 -45.61 19.04
C SER A 267 21.24 -46.15 17.91
N LYS A 268 20.24 -46.97 18.27
CA LYS A 268 19.21 -47.43 17.33
C LYS A 268 18.42 -46.20 16.84
N ILE A 269 18.87 -45.59 15.76
CA ILE A 269 18.04 -44.79 14.88
C ILE A 269 17.50 -45.77 13.83
N SER A 270 16.24 -46.16 13.96
CA SER A 270 15.56 -46.89 12.90
C SER A 270 15.03 -45.88 11.88
N LYS A 271 15.61 -45.84 10.67
CA LYS A 271 14.96 -45.20 9.52
C LYS A 271 15.46 -45.81 8.20
N ASN A 272 14.49 -46.37 7.47
CA ASN A 272 14.40 -46.81 6.06
C ASN A 272 15.53 -47.63 5.40
N ASN A 273 15.49 -48.97 5.46
CA ASN A 273 16.52 -49.89 4.94
C ASN A 273 16.81 -49.86 3.42
N ASN A 274 16.14 -49.01 2.64
CA ASN A 274 16.38 -48.89 1.21
C ASN A 274 17.39 -47.77 0.89
N ILE A 275 18.67 -48.13 0.83
CA ILE A 275 19.80 -47.21 0.62
C ILE A 275 19.70 -46.43 -0.71
N SER A 276 18.95 -46.97 -1.66
CA SER A 276 18.64 -46.39 -2.98
C SER A 276 17.86 -45.07 -2.89
N GLU A 277 17.15 -44.83 -1.80
CA GLU A 277 16.24 -43.69 -1.61
C GLU A 277 16.86 -42.55 -0.82
N TRP A 278 18.09 -42.73 -0.31
CA TRP A 278 18.72 -41.81 0.63
C TRP A 278 19.58 -40.73 -0.02
N PHE A 279 19.99 -40.95 -1.27
CA PHE A 279 20.90 -40.08 -1.98
C PHE A 279 20.22 -39.55 -3.24
N TYR A 280 20.18 -38.23 -3.40
CA TYR A 280 19.97 -37.63 -4.70
C TYR A 280 21.33 -37.29 -5.30
N THR A 281 21.57 -37.76 -6.51
CA THR A 281 22.70 -37.31 -7.33
C THR A 281 22.13 -36.32 -8.34
N PRO A 282 22.57 -35.05 -8.38
CA PRO A 282 22.16 -34.16 -9.46
C PRO A 282 22.65 -34.79 -10.78
N GLN A 283 21.72 -35.31 -11.57
CA GLN A 283 21.98 -35.82 -12.90
C GLN A 283 21.42 -34.83 -13.91
N TRP A 284 22.30 -34.34 -14.79
CA TRP A 284 21.88 -33.64 -15.99
C TRP A 284 21.17 -34.65 -16.88
N LYS A 285 19.84 -34.57 -16.94
CA LYS A 285 19.06 -35.32 -17.89
C LYS A 285 19.19 -34.60 -19.23
N SER A 286 19.80 -35.26 -20.22
CA SER A 286 19.79 -34.75 -21.59
C SER A 286 18.33 -34.53 -21.99
N SER A 287 17.98 -33.25 -22.16
CA SER A 287 16.73 -32.85 -22.78
C SER A 287 17.02 -32.61 -24.24
N THR A 288 16.05 -32.89 -25.10
CA THR A 288 16.05 -32.32 -26.43
C THR A 288 16.12 -30.80 -26.26
N LEU A 289 17.06 -30.16 -26.96
CA LEU A 289 17.05 -28.70 -27.10
C LEU A 289 15.65 -28.33 -27.55
N PHE A 290 15.03 -27.37 -26.85
CA PHE A 290 13.82 -26.75 -27.35
C PHE A 290 14.19 -26.19 -28.72
N GLU A 291 13.60 -26.70 -29.79
CA GLU A 291 13.60 -25.99 -31.06
C GLU A 291 12.53 -24.93 -30.92
N PRO A 292 12.88 -23.65 -30.67
CA PRO A 292 11.89 -22.60 -30.73
C PRO A 292 11.26 -22.64 -32.12
N ASN A 293 9.93 -22.44 -32.18
CA ASN A 293 9.23 -22.22 -33.44
C ASN A 293 9.85 -20.96 -34.06
N HIS A 294 10.81 -21.14 -34.95
CA HIS A 294 11.42 -20.03 -35.65
C HIS A 294 10.44 -19.54 -36.71
N ASP A 295 9.91 -18.35 -36.53
CA ASP A 295 9.33 -17.63 -37.65
C ASP A 295 10.43 -17.40 -38.69
N VAL A 296 10.09 -17.65 -39.96
CA VAL A 296 11.00 -17.43 -41.08
C VAL A 296 11.04 -15.92 -41.33
N ASN A 297 12.24 -15.32 -41.35
CA ASN A 297 12.56 -13.89 -41.57
C ASN A 297 12.72 -12.99 -40.33
N GLU A 298 13.25 -13.44 -39.20
CA GLU A 298 13.69 -12.50 -38.15
C GLU A 298 15.05 -11.87 -38.51
N THR A 299 15.27 -10.63 -38.07
CA THR A 299 16.55 -9.92 -38.21
C THR A 299 17.36 -10.08 -36.92
N TRP A 300 18.53 -10.70 -37.02
CA TRP A 300 19.44 -10.95 -35.92
C TRP A 300 20.64 -10.02 -35.99
N ILE A 301 20.97 -9.34 -34.89
CA ILE A 301 22.23 -8.60 -34.75
C ILE A 301 23.16 -9.43 -33.88
N VAL A 302 24.29 -9.87 -34.44
CA VAL A 302 25.25 -10.74 -33.76
C VAL A 302 26.56 -9.98 -33.57
N PHE A 303 26.91 -9.73 -32.31
CA PHE A 303 28.21 -9.19 -31.94
C PHE A 303 29.21 -10.33 -31.93
N VAL A 304 30.16 -10.30 -32.86
CA VAL A 304 31.13 -11.38 -33.07
C VAL A 304 32.46 -10.99 -32.41
N ASP A 305 33.06 -11.96 -31.73
CA ASP A 305 34.42 -11.88 -31.20
C ASP A 305 35.44 -12.51 -32.18
N GLN A 306 36.71 -12.48 -31.82
CA GLN A 306 37.79 -13.11 -32.60
C GLN A 306 37.96 -14.61 -32.28
N GLU A 307 37.17 -15.17 -31.35
CA GLU A 307 37.28 -16.56 -30.86
C GLU A 307 36.50 -17.55 -31.74
N GLY A 308 35.73 -17.05 -32.72
CA GLY A 308 35.16 -17.85 -33.81
C GLY A 308 33.80 -18.49 -33.53
N LEU A 309 33.34 -18.51 -32.28
CA LEU A 309 31.99 -18.99 -31.93
C LEU A 309 30.90 -18.16 -32.59
N GLY A 310 31.06 -16.83 -32.59
CA GLY A 310 30.12 -15.92 -33.25
C GLY A 310 29.98 -16.21 -34.75
N ASN A 311 31.08 -16.57 -35.41
CA ASN A 311 31.06 -16.91 -36.84
C ASN A 311 30.32 -18.23 -37.11
N GLU A 312 30.43 -19.23 -36.22
CA GLU A 312 29.66 -20.48 -36.33
C GLU A 312 28.17 -20.23 -36.10
N LEU A 313 27.80 -19.35 -35.17
CA LEU A 313 26.41 -18.96 -34.93
C LEU A 313 25.81 -18.22 -36.14
N VAL A 314 26.56 -17.29 -36.73
CA VAL A 314 26.14 -16.57 -37.95
C VAL A 314 25.88 -17.55 -39.09
N LYS A 315 26.75 -18.55 -39.29
CA LYS A 315 26.54 -19.59 -40.31
C LYS A 315 25.28 -20.41 -40.04
N ASP A 316 25.04 -20.82 -38.79
CA ASP A 316 23.84 -21.59 -38.43
C ASP A 316 22.55 -20.78 -38.67
N LEU A 317 22.54 -19.51 -38.30
CA LEU A 317 21.40 -18.62 -38.52
C LEU A 317 21.12 -18.39 -40.02
N LEU A 318 22.16 -18.17 -40.82
CA LEU A 318 22.03 -18.04 -42.28
C LEU A 318 21.52 -19.35 -42.92
N ASN A 319 22.02 -20.51 -42.47
CA ASN A 319 21.55 -21.82 -42.94
C ASN A 319 20.07 -22.08 -42.60
N LYS A 320 19.58 -21.49 -41.51
CA LYS A 320 18.17 -21.51 -41.10
C LYS A 320 17.31 -20.45 -41.82
N GLY A 321 17.86 -19.71 -42.78
CA GLY A 321 17.15 -18.71 -43.57
C GLY A 321 16.85 -17.41 -42.82
N GLN A 322 17.57 -17.13 -41.73
CA GLN A 322 17.43 -15.90 -40.96
C GLN A 322 18.25 -14.76 -41.59
N ARG A 323 17.85 -13.51 -41.33
CA ARG A 323 18.63 -12.32 -41.72
C ARG A 323 19.61 -12.01 -40.59
N VAL A 324 20.88 -11.81 -40.91
CA VAL A 324 21.93 -11.66 -39.89
C VAL A 324 22.81 -10.44 -40.21
N VAL A 325 22.89 -9.52 -39.25
CA VAL A 325 23.82 -8.38 -39.23
C VAL A 325 24.93 -8.70 -38.25
N THR A 326 26.19 -8.71 -38.69
CA THR A 326 27.36 -8.96 -37.84
C THR A 326 28.02 -7.66 -37.41
N VAL A 327 28.38 -7.60 -36.11
CA VAL A 327 29.03 -6.43 -35.51
C VAL A 327 30.37 -6.84 -34.91
N GLU A 328 31.45 -6.24 -35.40
CA GLU A 328 32.81 -6.48 -34.94
C GLU A 328 33.31 -5.31 -34.07
N PRO A 329 34.18 -5.59 -33.07
CA PRO A 329 34.81 -4.54 -32.29
C PRO A 329 35.91 -3.83 -33.11
N GLY A 330 35.91 -2.50 -33.10
CA GLY A 330 36.95 -1.67 -33.68
C GLY A 330 37.16 -0.37 -32.90
N PHE A 331 37.83 0.60 -33.51
CA PHE A 331 38.16 1.88 -32.85
C PHE A 331 37.14 3.00 -33.09
N ALA A 332 36.24 2.84 -34.07
CA ALA A 332 35.20 3.78 -34.42
C ALA A 332 34.10 3.09 -35.24
N PHE A 333 32.92 3.71 -35.30
CA PHE A 333 31.84 3.28 -36.17
C PHE A 333 32.26 3.23 -37.65
N ASN A 334 32.12 2.07 -38.28
CA ASN A 334 32.29 1.87 -39.70
C ASN A 334 31.26 0.88 -40.24
N LYS A 335 30.60 1.22 -41.35
CA LYS A 335 29.66 0.35 -42.05
C LYS A 335 30.36 -0.21 -43.28
N GLU A 336 30.71 -1.49 -43.26
CA GLU A 336 31.36 -2.12 -44.42
C GLU A 336 30.34 -2.46 -45.50
N ASN A 337 29.18 -2.96 -45.10
CA ASN A 337 28.01 -3.19 -45.95
C ASN A 337 26.75 -3.23 -45.09
N ASN A 338 25.59 -3.53 -45.70
CA ASN A 338 24.31 -3.53 -44.98
C ASN A 338 24.22 -4.60 -43.87
N ASP A 339 25.08 -5.63 -43.90
CA ASP A 339 25.06 -6.76 -42.98
C ASP A 339 26.31 -6.83 -42.10
N ARG A 340 27.24 -5.88 -42.23
CA ARG A 340 28.52 -5.86 -41.48
C ARG A 340 28.88 -4.47 -40.98
N PHE A 341 29.02 -4.36 -39.66
CA PHE A 341 29.35 -3.12 -38.96
C PHE A 341 30.54 -3.35 -38.03
N ILE A 342 31.31 -2.28 -37.84
CA ILE A 342 32.37 -2.20 -36.84
C ILE A 342 31.98 -1.07 -35.89
N ILE A 343 32.06 -1.29 -34.58
CA ILE A 343 31.78 -0.26 -33.57
C ILE A 343 32.91 -0.15 -32.57
N ASN A 344 33.08 1.02 -31.96
CA ASN A 344 33.85 1.12 -30.72
C ASN A 344 33.00 0.64 -29.53
N PRO A 345 33.34 -0.47 -28.86
CA PRO A 345 32.53 -1.00 -27.77
C PRO A 345 32.45 -0.08 -26.55
N GLU A 346 33.38 0.86 -26.40
CA GLU A 346 33.45 1.82 -25.30
C GLU A 346 32.59 3.07 -25.54
N GLU A 347 32.18 3.32 -26.79
CA GLU A 347 31.45 4.53 -27.17
C GLU A 347 29.96 4.27 -27.39
N ARG A 348 29.13 4.79 -26.48
CA ARG A 348 27.66 4.64 -26.55
C ARG A 348 27.07 5.13 -27.87
N THR A 349 27.65 6.17 -28.47
CA THR A 349 27.12 6.79 -29.70
C THR A 349 27.19 5.86 -30.91
N ASP A 350 28.15 4.93 -30.93
CA ASP A 350 28.31 3.96 -32.02
C ASP A 350 27.20 2.89 -31.99
N TYR A 351 26.74 2.49 -30.79
CA TYR A 351 25.60 1.58 -30.65
C TYR A 351 24.28 2.22 -31.13
N VAL A 352 24.10 3.52 -30.89
CA VAL A 352 22.91 4.24 -31.35
C VAL A 352 22.87 4.30 -32.88
N LYS A 353 23.99 4.68 -33.51
CA LYS A 353 24.11 4.71 -34.98
C LYS A 353 23.87 3.35 -35.62
N LEU A 354 24.41 2.28 -35.02
CA LEU A 354 24.18 0.91 -35.47
C LEU A 354 22.69 0.56 -35.48
N LEU A 355 21.99 0.84 -34.38
CA LEU A 355 20.57 0.52 -34.25
C LEU A 355 19.71 1.34 -35.21
N ASP A 356 20.02 2.62 -35.40
CA ASP A 356 19.31 3.49 -36.35
C ASP A 356 19.48 2.98 -37.80
N GLU A 357 20.70 2.62 -38.21
CA GLU A 357 21.00 2.06 -39.54
C GLU A 357 20.30 0.71 -39.76
N VAL A 358 20.34 -0.20 -38.78
CA VAL A 358 19.66 -1.49 -38.90
C VAL A 358 18.14 -1.31 -38.93
N GLN A 359 17.60 -0.33 -38.19
CA GLN A 359 16.19 0.02 -38.22
C GLN A 359 15.74 0.52 -39.59
N GLU A 360 16.53 1.39 -40.23
CA GLU A 360 16.21 1.92 -41.57
C GLU A 360 16.25 0.83 -42.65
N ILE A 361 17.22 -0.08 -42.59
CA ILE A 361 17.44 -1.08 -43.65
C ILE A 361 16.45 -2.26 -43.51
N TYR A 362 16.23 -2.75 -42.28
CA TYR A 362 15.55 -4.03 -42.06
C TYR A 362 14.38 -3.97 -41.09
N GLY A 363 14.20 -2.85 -40.37
CA GLY A 363 13.34 -2.77 -39.19
C GLY A 363 13.97 -3.47 -37.98
N LEU A 364 13.85 -2.89 -36.79
CA LEU A 364 14.29 -3.56 -35.55
C LEU A 364 13.30 -4.67 -35.17
N PRO A 365 13.78 -5.84 -34.73
CA PRO A 365 12.91 -6.89 -34.20
C PRO A 365 12.13 -6.36 -32.99
N THR A 366 10.80 -6.54 -32.99
CA THR A 366 9.87 -6.13 -31.92
C THR A 366 10.08 -6.87 -30.61
#